data_AF-A0A7V4ZEV8-F1
#
_entry.id   AF-A0A7V4ZEV8-F1
#
_cell.length_a   1.000
_cell.length_b   1.000
_cell.length_c   1.000
_cell.angle_alpha   90.00
_cell.angle_beta   90.00
_cell.angle_gamma   90.00
#
_symmetry.space_group_name_H-M   'P 1'
#
loop_
_entity.id
_entity.type
_entity.pdbx_description
1 polymer ?
#
loop_
_entity_poly.entity_id
_entity_poly.type
_entity_poly.pdbx_seq_one_letter_code
_entity_poly.pdbx_strand_id
1 'polypeptide(L)'
;MWTHDALLARRETGGRTGVGRVAPDLSLEPAPPSGAGRQRPLAYPHRLVDRRRGVARLLGGYHRHRPAVRPVPRPAERNLVSGEGVRMSGYAELHCHSCFSLLDGASTPEALVDRAVELGLPALALTDHDGLYGAVRFYVAARERGLHPVIGAEVTLEGDSHLVLLAENRAGYANLCALITRAQLDRSKGQARLKVSHLRGRTDGLIALTGCRKGRVPSLLLAGERDKALTALRTLKSLFGPRNLYVELQHHLHREDAALMADLAELAQALRLPVVATHNVHYATRQGHRLHDVLTAIRHNVPLQDAQKHLRANSEYFLPSPNEMAHRFAAYPEAVENTLDIAGRCKVDLDFRCDALPPLPGDADPDARLADLCRAAVPARYPRNPDRALQQLEHELRIIRQTRLAGYFLLVWDIVRFARDRGILVRGRGSAANSIVAYLLGITNVDPLEHDLLFERFLSAEARVMPDIDLDFCARRREEVIQYIYERYGESHVGMVCNYVTYQERSAARDVGKALG
;
A
#
# COMPACT_ATOMS: atom_id res chain seq x y z
N MET A 1 26.37 27.30 -0.51
CA MET A 1 27.81 27.44 -0.78
C MET A 1 28.57 26.83 0.40
N TRP A 2 28.72 25.51 0.42
CA TRP A 2 29.46 24.76 1.43
C TRP A 2 30.27 23.72 0.69
N THR A 3 31.59 23.84 0.79
CA THR A 3 32.60 23.10 0.03
C THR A 3 32.97 21.79 0.71
N HIS A 4 33.17 20.78 -0.15
CA HIS A 4 34.00 19.60 0.05
C HIS A 4 35.31 19.96 0.76
N ASP A 5 35.61 19.32 1.90
CA ASP A 5 36.95 18.86 2.29
C ASP A 5 36.98 18.48 3.79
N ALA A 6 36.74 17.21 4.10
CA ALA A 6 37.23 16.58 5.33
C ALA A 6 36.97 15.07 5.31
N LEU A 7 37.62 14.31 4.42
CA LEU A 7 37.67 12.84 4.53
C LEU A 7 38.91 12.23 3.83
N LEU A 8 40.07 12.88 3.93
CA LEU A 8 41.36 12.31 3.55
C LEU A 8 42.42 12.66 4.59
N ALA A 9 42.52 11.87 5.65
CA ALA A 9 43.74 11.80 6.45
C ALA A 9 43.84 10.45 7.17
N ARG A 10 44.91 9.71 6.82
CA ARG A 10 45.64 8.67 7.57
C ARG A 10 45.72 7.27 6.93
N ARG A 11 46.47 7.23 5.83
CA ARG A 11 47.63 6.32 5.65
C ARG A 11 48.87 7.16 6.02
N GLU A 12 50.00 6.76 6.59
CA GLU A 12 50.70 5.50 6.86
C GLU A 12 51.82 5.86 7.86
N THR A 13 52.11 5.01 8.86
CA THR A 13 53.48 4.84 9.41
C THR A 13 53.57 3.42 9.96
N GLY A 14 54.46 2.62 9.36
CA GLY A 14 54.58 1.18 9.58
C GLY A 14 55.51 0.77 10.72
N GLY A 15 55.54 -0.55 10.96
CA GLY A 15 56.52 -1.23 11.82
C GLY A 15 56.26 -2.72 11.86
N ARG A 16 57.08 -3.48 11.13
CA ARG A 16 57.06 -4.95 10.95
C ARG A 16 57.36 -5.71 12.26
N THR A 17 56.72 -6.86 12.46
CA THR A 17 57.37 -8.19 12.67
C THR A 17 56.33 -9.33 12.74
N GLY A 18 56.67 -10.50 12.19
CA GLY A 18 56.25 -11.79 12.76
C GLY A 18 55.05 -12.56 12.16
N VAL A 19 55.31 -13.32 11.09
CA VAL A 19 54.90 -14.72 10.83
C VAL A 19 53.55 -15.24 11.38
N GLY A 20 52.70 -15.74 10.46
CA GLY A 20 51.64 -16.71 10.81
C GLY A 20 50.50 -16.77 9.81
N ARG A 21 50.66 -17.51 8.70
CA ARG A 21 49.54 -17.88 7.81
C ARG A 21 48.65 -18.90 8.54
N VAL A 22 47.39 -18.56 8.77
CA VAL A 22 46.33 -19.54 9.04
C VAL A 22 45.12 -19.16 8.18
N ALA A 23 44.82 -20.02 7.21
CA ALA A 23 43.60 -19.97 6.42
C ALA A 23 42.44 -20.56 7.23
N PRO A 24 41.20 -20.03 7.12
CA PRO A 24 40.03 -20.75 7.59
C PRO A 24 39.55 -21.74 6.53
N ASP A 25 39.62 -23.00 6.92
CA ASP A 25 39.02 -24.18 6.30
C ASP A 25 37.49 -24.06 6.31
N LEU A 26 36.87 -24.11 5.12
CA LEU A 26 35.44 -24.32 4.95
C LEU A 26 35.28 -25.52 4.01
N SER A 27 35.27 -26.69 4.61
CA SER A 27 34.93 -27.98 4.03
C SER A 27 33.44 -27.97 3.63
N LEU A 28 33.20 -28.04 2.32
CA LEU A 28 31.90 -28.31 1.72
C LEU A 28 31.71 -29.84 1.68
N GLU A 29 30.75 -30.36 2.46
CA GLU A 29 30.29 -31.73 2.29
C GLU A 29 29.36 -31.86 1.06
N PRO A 30 29.52 -32.93 0.24
CA PRO A 30 28.70 -33.15 -0.94
C PRO A 30 27.39 -33.89 -0.61
N ALA A 31 26.31 -33.50 -1.29
CA ALA A 31 25.01 -34.16 -1.24
C ALA A 31 25.04 -35.59 -1.82
N PRO A 32 24.35 -36.58 -1.22
CA PRO A 32 24.26 -37.93 -1.77
C PRO A 32 23.18 -38.08 -2.86
N PRO A 33 23.28 -39.12 -3.71
CA PRO A 33 22.70 -39.14 -5.05
C PRO A 33 21.29 -39.71 -5.15
N SER A 34 20.65 -39.35 -6.27
CA SER A 34 19.38 -39.86 -6.81
C SER A 34 19.43 -41.35 -7.18
N GLY A 35 18.37 -42.10 -6.87
CA GLY A 35 18.17 -43.45 -7.41
C GLY A 35 16.86 -44.15 -7.03
N ALA A 36 15.96 -44.23 -8.00
CA ALA A 36 14.99 -45.30 -8.26
C ALA A 36 13.85 -45.64 -7.25
N GLY A 37 12.62 -45.37 -7.73
CA GLY A 37 11.60 -46.42 -7.85
C GLY A 37 10.51 -46.45 -6.78
N ARG A 38 9.29 -46.02 -7.16
CA ARG A 38 8.04 -46.78 -6.96
C ARG A 38 6.82 -46.07 -7.57
N GLN A 39 6.37 -46.69 -8.67
CA GLN A 39 4.98 -47.04 -9.01
C GLN A 39 3.88 -45.97 -8.90
N ARG A 40 3.40 -45.56 -10.08
CA ARG A 40 2.06 -45.03 -10.34
C ARG A 40 1.00 -46.08 -9.99
N PRO A 41 -0.13 -45.73 -9.35
CA PRO A 41 -1.35 -46.51 -9.46
C PRO A 41 -2.06 -46.13 -10.76
N LEU A 42 -2.12 -47.13 -11.65
CA LEU A 42 -3.00 -47.17 -12.81
C LEU A 42 -4.47 -47.18 -12.36
N ALA A 43 -5.29 -46.56 -13.21
CA ALA A 43 -6.73 -46.66 -13.19
C ALA A 43 -7.21 -48.12 -13.22
N TYR A 44 -8.27 -48.41 -12.48
CA TYR A 44 -9.16 -49.54 -12.77
C TYR A 44 -10.54 -49.04 -13.17
N PRO A 45 -11.08 -49.52 -14.31
CA PRO A 45 -12.40 -49.18 -14.80
C PRO A 45 -13.41 -50.24 -14.33
N HIS A 46 -14.48 -49.83 -13.66
CA HIS A 46 -15.69 -50.65 -13.62
C HIS A 46 -16.93 -49.78 -13.82
N ARG A 47 -17.55 -49.98 -14.98
CA ARG A 47 -18.97 -49.74 -15.21
C ARG A 47 -19.79 -50.61 -14.26
N LEU A 48 -20.77 -50.03 -13.60
CA LEU A 48 -22.01 -50.70 -13.25
C LEU A 48 -23.16 -49.75 -13.59
N VAL A 49 -23.82 -50.10 -14.69
CA VAL A 49 -25.16 -49.62 -15.02
C VAL A 49 -26.09 -50.29 -14.04
N ASP A 50 -26.91 -49.53 -13.32
CA ASP A 50 -28.28 -49.99 -13.10
C ASP A 50 -29.26 -48.84 -13.35
N ARG A 51 -30.12 -49.08 -14.34
CA ARG A 51 -31.33 -48.32 -14.61
C ARG A 51 -32.40 -48.93 -13.74
N ARG A 52 -33.06 -48.16 -12.88
CA ARG A 52 -34.48 -48.40 -12.60
C ARG A 52 -35.21 -47.12 -12.19
N ARG A 53 -36.29 -46.91 -12.93
CA ARG A 53 -37.34 -45.89 -12.80
C ARG A 53 -38.06 -46.05 -11.46
N GLY A 54 -38.51 -44.93 -10.87
CA GLY A 54 -39.33 -44.98 -9.66
C GLY A 54 -39.89 -43.62 -9.22
N VAL A 55 -40.82 -43.10 -10.01
CA VAL A 55 -42.04 -42.34 -9.62
C VAL A 55 -41.95 -41.30 -8.48
N ALA A 56 -42.18 -40.05 -8.87
CA ALA A 56 -42.48 -38.91 -8.02
C ALA A 56 -43.60 -39.21 -7.00
N ARG A 57 -43.39 -38.86 -5.73
CA ARG A 57 -44.47 -38.71 -4.74
C ARG A 57 -44.68 -37.23 -4.44
N LEU A 58 -45.73 -36.71 -5.06
CA LEU A 58 -46.49 -35.54 -4.62
C LEU A 58 -47.03 -35.81 -3.21
N LEU A 59 -46.68 -34.98 -2.24
CA LEU A 59 -47.40 -34.91 -0.98
C LEU A 59 -48.62 -33.99 -1.19
N GLY A 60 -49.78 -34.61 -0.97
CA GLY A 60 -51.11 -34.07 -1.25
C GLY A 60 -51.53 -32.95 -0.31
N GLY A 61 -52.58 -32.28 -0.76
CA GLY A 61 -53.09 -31.04 -0.20
C GLY A 61 -53.72 -31.17 1.17
N TYR A 62 -53.58 -30.08 1.93
CA TYR A 62 -54.50 -29.72 2.99
C TYR A 62 -55.20 -28.42 2.60
N HIS A 63 -56.45 -28.56 2.16
CA HIS A 63 -57.41 -27.46 2.19
C HIS A 63 -57.81 -27.22 3.64
N ARG A 64 -57.48 -26.04 4.20
CA ARG A 64 -58.21 -25.45 5.32
C ARG A 64 -58.39 -23.95 5.11
N HIS A 65 -59.65 -23.56 5.22
CA HIS A 65 -60.25 -22.23 5.19
C HIS A 65 -59.33 -21.02 5.48
N ARG A 66 -59.35 -20.04 4.57
CA ARG A 66 -58.95 -18.65 4.86
C ARG A 66 -60.03 -17.98 5.72
N PRO A 67 -59.74 -17.48 6.94
CA PRO A 67 -60.59 -16.50 7.58
C PRO A 67 -60.31 -15.11 6.98
N ALA A 68 -61.36 -14.31 6.82
CA ALA A 68 -61.27 -12.93 6.36
C ALA A 68 -60.41 -12.09 7.32
N VAL A 69 -59.42 -11.38 6.76
CA VAL A 69 -58.58 -10.43 7.51
C VAL A 69 -59.43 -9.23 7.90
N ARG A 70 -59.66 -9.03 9.20
CA ARG A 70 -60.20 -7.78 9.74
C ARG A 70 -59.14 -6.68 9.62
N PRO A 71 -59.48 -5.46 9.19
CA PRO A 71 -58.53 -4.35 9.15
C PRO A 71 -58.12 -3.97 10.58
N VAL A 72 -56.80 -3.80 10.77
CA VAL A 72 -56.19 -3.32 12.02
C VAL A 72 -56.57 -1.84 12.22
N PRO A 73 -57.04 -1.42 13.42
CA PRO A 73 -57.37 -0.02 13.66
C PRO A 73 -56.11 0.84 13.61
N ARG A 74 -56.19 1.97 12.88
CA ARG A 74 -55.12 2.98 12.81
C ARG A 74 -54.83 3.51 14.23
N PRO A 75 -53.56 3.64 14.66
CA PRO A 75 -53.26 4.27 15.93
C PRO A 75 -53.69 5.73 15.89
N ALA A 76 -54.37 6.18 16.95
CA ALA A 76 -54.72 7.57 17.16
C ALA A 76 -53.45 8.44 17.12
N GLU A 77 -53.57 9.61 16.49
CA GLU A 77 -52.53 10.63 16.38
C GLU A 77 -51.89 10.91 17.74
N ARG A 78 -50.66 10.41 17.93
CA ARG A 78 -49.79 10.88 19.00
C ARG A 78 -49.22 12.22 18.56
N ASN A 79 -49.54 13.26 19.32
CA ASN A 79 -48.95 14.58 19.21
C ASN A 79 -47.44 14.48 18.97
N LEU A 80 -47.01 14.84 17.77
CA LEU A 80 -45.61 15.03 17.41
C LEU A 80 -45.11 16.24 18.22
N VAL A 81 -44.37 15.97 19.29
CA VAL A 81 -43.48 16.99 19.86
C VAL A 81 -42.47 17.30 18.76
N SER A 82 -42.47 18.54 18.28
CA SER A 82 -41.48 19.04 17.32
C SER A 82 -40.09 18.82 17.92
N GLY A 83 -39.40 17.79 17.45
CA GLY A 83 -38.00 17.58 17.80
C GLY A 83 -37.22 18.80 17.32
N GLU A 84 -36.68 19.55 18.27
CA GLU A 84 -35.52 20.41 18.00
C GLU A 84 -34.53 19.59 17.17
N GLY A 85 -34.11 20.13 16.03
CA GLY A 85 -33.34 19.38 15.05
C GLY A 85 -32.15 18.69 15.70
N VAL A 86 -32.20 17.37 15.79
CA VAL A 86 -31.01 16.55 16.05
C VAL A 86 -30.07 16.89 14.91
N ARG A 87 -29.06 17.73 15.19
CA ARG A 87 -27.91 17.84 14.30
C ARG A 87 -27.40 16.42 14.16
N MET A 88 -27.54 15.84 12.96
CA MET A 88 -26.88 14.59 12.63
C MET A 88 -25.39 14.85 12.87
N SER A 89 -24.87 14.35 13.98
CA SER A 89 -23.45 14.50 14.33
C SER A 89 -22.66 13.74 13.28
N GLY A 90 -21.92 14.47 12.45
CA GLY A 90 -21.01 13.84 11.50
C GLY A 90 -19.89 13.10 12.24
N TYR A 91 -19.36 12.06 11.62
CA TYR A 91 -18.21 11.31 12.12
C TYR A 91 -17.35 10.89 10.93
N ALA A 92 -16.04 11.06 11.02
CA ALA A 92 -15.09 10.48 10.08
C ALA A 92 -14.23 9.44 10.80
N GLU A 93 -14.07 8.25 10.23
CA GLU A 93 -13.15 7.26 10.80
C GLU A 93 -11.71 7.58 10.40
N LEU A 94 -10.81 7.70 11.38
CA LEU A 94 -9.42 8.09 11.17
C LEU A 94 -8.40 6.97 11.47
N HIS A 95 -8.86 5.80 11.91
CA HIS A 95 -8.01 4.64 12.19
C HIS A 95 -8.66 3.37 11.63
N CYS A 96 -8.23 2.94 10.44
CA CYS A 96 -8.83 1.83 9.71
C CYS A 96 -7.79 1.02 8.93
N HIS A 97 -7.90 -0.30 9.03
CA HIS A 97 -7.01 -1.28 8.43
C HIS A 97 -7.74 -2.06 7.35
N SER A 98 -7.14 -2.12 6.16
CA SER A 98 -7.58 -2.98 5.08
C SER A 98 -6.81 -4.30 5.08
N CYS A 99 -7.13 -5.19 4.15
CA CYS A 99 -6.41 -6.44 3.91
C CYS A 99 -4.92 -6.25 3.56
N PHE A 100 -4.47 -5.01 3.35
CA PHE A 100 -3.07 -4.67 3.20
C PHE A 100 -2.31 -4.53 4.54
N SER A 101 -3.02 -4.42 5.65
CA SER A 101 -2.52 -4.84 6.97
C SER A 101 -2.49 -6.37 7.01
N LEU A 102 -1.40 -6.94 6.47
CA LEU A 102 -1.33 -8.36 6.10
C LEU A 102 -1.70 -9.31 7.25
N LEU A 103 -2.67 -10.19 6.98
CA LEU A 103 -3.23 -11.16 7.93
C LEU A 103 -3.79 -10.52 9.22
N ASP A 104 -4.20 -9.25 9.16
CA ASP A 104 -4.89 -8.57 10.25
C ASP A 104 -6.16 -7.88 9.76
N GLY A 105 -6.08 -6.94 8.82
CA GLY A 105 -7.31 -6.37 8.22
C GLY A 105 -8.01 -7.39 7.34
N ALA A 106 -9.34 -7.45 7.41
CA ALA A 106 -10.15 -8.48 6.74
C ALA A 106 -10.99 -7.96 5.56
N SER A 107 -10.98 -6.65 5.29
CA SER A 107 -11.75 -6.03 4.20
C SER A 107 -10.83 -5.33 3.21
N THR A 108 -11.17 -5.37 1.92
CA THR A 108 -10.41 -4.62 0.92
C THR A 108 -10.64 -3.11 1.09
N PRO A 109 -9.73 -2.25 0.59
CA PRO A 109 -9.98 -0.81 0.57
C PRO A 109 -11.33 -0.43 -0.05
N GLU A 110 -11.71 -1.08 -1.16
CA GLU A 110 -12.96 -0.81 -1.85
C GLU A 110 -14.18 -1.14 -0.98
N ALA A 111 -14.18 -2.30 -0.32
CA ALA A 111 -15.28 -2.70 0.57
C ALA A 111 -15.43 -1.78 1.78
N LEU A 112 -14.32 -1.24 2.30
CA LEU A 112 -14.34 -0.25 3.38
C LEU A 112 -14.95 1.08 2.90
N VAL A 113 -14.58 1.53 1.69
CA VAL A 113 -15.15 2.75 1.09
C VAL A 113 -16.64 2.57 0.81
N ASP A 114 -17.05 1.45 0.22
CA ASP A 114 -18.47 1.12 -0.02
C ASP A 114 -19.26 1.22 1.28
N ARG A 115 -18.74 0.60 2.35
CA ARG A 115 -19.39 0.64 3.66
C ARG A 115 -19.43 2.04 4.29
N ALA A 116 -18.38 2.83 4.14
CA ALA A 116 -18.33 4.20 4.64
C ALA A 116 -19.43 5.07 3.98
N VAL A 117 -19.62 4.91 2.68
CA VAL A 117 -20.66 5.62 1.92
C VAL A 117 -22.06 5.16 2.35
N GLU A 118 -22.28 3.85 2.50
CA GLU A 118 -23.55 3.31 3.03
C GLU A 118 -23.92 3.89 4.41
N LEU A 119 -22.92 4.13 5.26
CA LEU A 119 -23.08 4.70 6.60
C LEU A 119 -23.21 6.22 6.61
N GLY A 120 -23.00 6.90 5.48
CA GLY A 120 -23.03 8.35 5.36
C GLY A 120 -21.82 9.04 6.00
N LEU A 121 -20.66 8.37 6.05
CA LEU A 121 -19.42 9.01 6.51
C LEU A 121 -18.96 10.05 5.46
N PRO A 122 -18.56 11.27 5.86
CA PRO A 122 -18.03 12.27 4.94
C PRO A 122 -16.58 11.98 4.52
N ALA A 123 -15.83 11.25 5.36
CA ALA A 123 -14.43 10.90 5.12
C ALA A 123 -14.07 9.57 5.80
N LEU A 124 -13.03 8.92 5.28
CA LEU A 124 -12.41 7.72 5.84
C LEU A 124 -10.89 7.85 5.70
N ALA A 125 -10.14 7.50 6.74
CA ALA A 125 -8.72 7.28 6.64
C ALA A 125 -8.40 5.82 6.37
N LEU A 126 -7.37 5.56 5.57
CA LEU A 126 -6.73 4.24 5.53
C LEU A 126 -5.37 4.34 6.21
N THR A 127 -5.17 3.55 7.26
CA THR A 127 -4.00 3.57 8.15
C THR A 127 -3.44 2.16 8.33
N ASP A 128 -3.10 1.51 7.21
CA ASP A 128 -2.54 0.16 7.25
C ASP A 128 -1.23 0.07 8.04
N HIS A 129 -0.92 -1.12 8.56
CA HIS A 129 0.28 -1.35 9.36
C HIS A 129 1.56 -1.19 8.55
N ASP A 130 2.47 -0.33 9.05
CA ASP A 130 3.86 -0.20 8.61
C ASP A 130 4.06 0.03 7.09
N GLY A 131 3.03 0.52 6.39
CA GLY A 131 3.05 0.64 4.94
C GLY A 131 1.85 1.38 4.35
N LEU A 132 2.00 1.77 3.09
CA LEU A 132 0.96 2.44 2.27
C LEU A 132 0.49 1.56 1.12
N TYR A 133 0.55 0.24 1.32
CA TYR A 133 0.37 -0.77 0.26
C TYR A 133 -0.99 -0.65 -0.45
N GLY A 134 -2.06 -0.36 0.31
CA GLY A 134 -3.42 -0.18 -0.19
C GLY A 134 -3.79 1.26 -0.56
N ALA A 135 -2.92 2.25 -0.34
CA ALA A 135 -3.27 3.67 -0.38
C ALA A 135 -3.77 4.14 -1.75
N VAL A 136 -3.15 3.68 -2.84
CA VAL A 136 -3.57 4.07 -4.21
C VAL A 136 -4.94 3.48 -4.55
N ARG A 137 -5.17 2.19 -4.26
CA ARG A 137 -6.46 1.53 -4.48
C ARG A 137 -7.57 2.21 -3.68
N PHE A 138 -7.29 2.51 -2.42
CA PHE A 138 -8.18 3.26 -1.55
C PHE A 138 -8.53 4.64 -2.10
N TYR A 139 -7.51 5.41 -2.47
CA TYR A 139 -7.68 6.77 -2.98
C TYR A 139 -8.55 6.80 -4.24
N VAL A 140 -8.28 5.91 -5.21
CA VAL A 140 -9.08 5.79 -6.43
C VAL A 140 -10.52 5.42 -6.09
N ALA A 141 -10.73 4.36 -5.29
CA ALA A 141 -12.06 3.89 -4.92
C ALA A 141 -12.88 4.96 -4.18
N ALA A 142 -12.26 5.71 -3.27
CA ALA A 142 -12.89 6.80 -2.54
C ALA A 142 -13.31 7.94 -3.48
N ARG A 143 -12.41 8.35 -4.39
CA ARG A 143 -12.69 9.42 -5.37
C ARG A 143 -13.84 9.05 -6.30
N GLU A 144 -13.89 7.81 -6.79
CA GLU A 144 -14.97 7.31 -7.64
C GLU A 144 -16.34 7.35 -6.96
N ARG A 145 -16.36 7.13 -5.63
CA ARG A 145 -17.59 7.09 -4.82
C ARG A 145 -17.92 8.41 -4.14
N GLY A 146 -17.14 9.47 -4.41
CA GLY A 146 -17.33 10.79 -3.79
C GLY A 146 -17.02 10.85 -2.29
N LEU A 147 -16.33 9.86 -1.74
CA LEU A 147 -15.87 9.86 -0.35
C LEU A 147 -14.55 10.62 -0.24
N HIS A 148 -14.36 11.43 0.80
CA HIS A 148 -13.09 12.11 1.04
C HIS A 148 -12.04 11.13 1.62
N PRO A 149 -10.93 10.84 0.91
CA PRO A 149 -9.90 9.94 1.41
C PRO A 149 -8.88 10.67 2.28
N VAL A 150 -8.58 10.12 3.45
CA VAL A 150 -7.46 10.52 4.29
C VAL A 150 -6.37 9.45 4.20
N ILE A 151 -5.15 9.82 3.83
CA ILE A 151 -4.03 8.88 3.67
C ILE A 151 -3.19 8.88 4.93
N GLY A 152 -2.96 7.70 5.51
CA GLY A 152 -2.11 7.54 6.69
C GLY A 152 -1.55 6.13 6.83
N ALA A 153 -0.90 5.88 7.95
CA ALA A 153 -0.41 4.55 8.34
C ALA A 153 -0.38 4.44 9.87
N GLU A 154 -0.63 3.25 10.40
CA GLU A 154 -0.29 2.93 11.78
C GLU A 154 1.14 2.35 11.79
N VAL A 155 2.09 3.13 12.30
CA VAL A 155 3.50 2.73 12.36
C VAL A 155 3.83 2.09 13.71
N THR A 156 4.56 0.99 13.66
CA THR A 156 5.09 0.33 14.85
C THR A 156 6.39 1.00 15.27
N LEU A 157 6.43 1.55 16.48
CA LEU A 157 7.62 2.14 17.07
C LEU A 157 8.51 1.07 17.73
N GLU A 158 9.76 1.41 18.03
CA GLU A 158 10.58 0.60 18.94
C GLU A 158 9.87 0.38 20.29
N GLY A 159 9.94 -0.86 20.81
CA GLY A 159 9.15 -1.27 21.97
C GLY A 159 7.72 -1.73 21.63
N ASP A 160 7.46 -2.05 20.35
CA ASP A 160 6.21 -2.63 19.84
C ASP A 160 4.95 -1.81 20.14
N SER A 161 5.13 -0.49 20.25
CA SER A 161 4.02 0.44 20.49
C SER A 161 3.58 1.11 19.20
N HIS A 162 2.29 1.37 19.07
CA HIS A 162 1.72 1.91 17.83
C HIS A 162 1.61 3.44 17.86
N LEU A 163 1.70 4.07 16.68
CA LEU A 163 1.45 5.49 16.45
C LEU A 163 0.75 5.66 15.10
N VAL A 164 -0.36 6.37 15.06
CA VAL A 164 -1.07 6.64 13.79
C VAL A 164 -0.57 7.96 13.23
N LEU A 165 -0.18 7.96 11.95
CA LEU A 165 0.26 9.15 11.23
C LEU A 165 -0.65 9.39 10.03
N LEU A 166 -1.25 10.56 9.96
CA LEU A 166 -2.09 11.02 8.86
C LEU A 166 -1.36 12.11 8.08
N ALA A 167 -1.39 12.03 6.76
CA ALA A 167 -0.83 13.06 5.90
C ALA A 167 -1.83 14.21 5.76
N GLU A 168 -1.48 15.38 6.28
CA GLU A 168 -2.28 16.61 6.14
C GLU A 168 -2.16 17.19 4.72
N ASN A 169 -1.00 17.03 4.08
CA ASN A 169 -0.70 17.60 2.77
C ASN A 169 0.42 16.80 2.06
N ARG A 170 0.84 17.25 0.87
CA ARG A 170 1.88 16.59 0.06
C ARG A 170 3.22 16.45 0.79
N ALA A 171 3.62 17.44 1.59
CA ALA A 171 4.87 17.36 2.37
C ALA A 171 4.75 16.30 3.48
N GLY A 172 3.59 16.24 4.14
CA GLY A 172 3.24 15.17 5.06
C GLY A 172 3.31 13.79 4.43
N TYR A 173 2.70 13.61 3.26
CA TYR A 173 2.76 12.35 2.53
C TYR A 173 4.20 11.94 2.19
N ALA A 174 5.04 12.88 1.73
CA ALA A 174 6.45 12.61 1.46
C ALA A 174 7.23 12.22 2.75
N ASN A 175 6.96 12.90 3.86
CA ASN A 175 7.53 12.57 5.16
C ASN A 175 7.09 11.18 5.65
N LEU A 176 5.81 10.84 5.50
CA LEU A 176 5.27 9.52 5.84
C LEU A 176 5.96 8.41 5.04
N CYS A 177 6.07 8.57 3.72
CA CYS A 177 6.79 7.65 2.85
C CYS A 177 8.25 7.48 3.30
N ALA A 178 8.95 8.58 3.61
CA ALA A 178 10.34 8.51 4.05
C ALA A 178 10.50 7.78 5.41
N LEU A 179 9.59 8.01 6.35
CA LEU A 179 9.60 7.35 7.66
C LEU A 179 9.34 5.84 7.53
N ILE A 180 8.36 5.46 6.72
CA ILE A 180 8.04 4.05 6.43
C ILE A 180 9.23 3.37 5.75
N THR A 181 9.78 3.97 4.70
CA THR A 181 10.95 3.44 3.99
C THR A 181 12.13 3.26 4.95
N ARG A 182 12.38 4.22 5.83
CA ARG A 182 13.45 4.10 6.83
C ARG A 182 13.21 2.94 7.79
N ALA A 183 11.99 2.80 8.31
CA ALA A 183 11.63 1.71 9.22
C ALA A 183 11.77 0.32 8.56
N GLN A 184 11.43 0.22 7.28
CA GLN A 184 11.55 -1.03 6.50
C GLN A 184 13.00 -1.38 6.15
N LEU A 185 13.85 -0.39 5.87
CA LEU A 185 15.26 -0.61 5.52
C LEU A 185 16.16 -0.91 6.74
N ASP A 186 15.81 -0.42 7.93
CA ASP A 186 16.62 -0.61 9.14
C ASP A 186 16.56 -2.05 9.72
N ARG A 187 15.62 -2.88 9.24
CA ARG A 187 15.34 -4.22 9.77
C ARG A 187 15.07 -5.23 8.66
N SER A 188 14.97 -6.50 9.05
CA SER A 188 14.55 -7.55 8.12
C SER A 188 13.07 -7.41 7.77
N LYS A 189 12.67 -8.03 6.66
CA LYS A 189 11.30 -8.00 6.14
C LYS A 189 10.28 -8.42 7.22
N GLY A 190 9.24 -7.60 7.41
CA GLY A 190 8.17 -7.85 8.38
C GLY A 190 8.50 -7.44 9.81
N GLN A 191 9.66 -6.81 10.06
CA GLN A 191 10.09 -6.35 11.37
C GLN A 191 10.30 -4.82 11.42
N ALA A 192 9.55 -4.07 10.60
CA ALA A 192 9.65 -2.61 10.56
C ALA A 192 9.38 -2.03 11.95
N ARG A 193 10.34 -1.27 12.48
CA ARG A 193 10.23 -0.58 13.77
C ARG A 193 10.81 0.81 13.65
N LEU A 194 9.95 1.82 13.73
CA LEU A 194 10.35 3.21 13.64
C LEU A 194 10.93 3.69 14.97
N LYS A 195 12.15 4.22 14.93
CA LYS A 195 12.74 4.90 16.09
C LYS A 195 12.07 6.25 16.28
N VAL A 196 11.71 6.61 17.51
CA VAL A 196 11.14 7.93 17.82
C VAL A 196 12.08 9.07 17.40
N SER A 197 13.40 8.84 17.43
CA SER A 197 14.39 9.81 16.96
C SER A 197 14.29 10.14 15.46
N HIS A 198 13.81 9.20 14.63
CA HIS A 198 13.65 9.40 13.19
C HIS A 198 12.48 10.35 12.85
N LEU A 199 11.56 10.59 13.78
CA LEU A 199 10.49 11.58 13.60
C LEU A 199 11.03 13.01 13.59
N ARG A 200 12.18 13.27 14.22
CA ARG A 200 12.77 14.61 14.29
C ARG A 200 13.07 15.14 12.88
N GLY A 201 12.51 16.31 12.56
CA GLY A 201 12.68 16.96 11.26
C GLY A 201 11.85 16.35 10.13
N ARG A 202 10.92 15.42 10.43
CA ARG A 202 10.01 14.79 9.47
C ARG A 202 8.55 14.76 9.94
N THR A 203 8.18 15.66 10.85
CA THR A 203 6.79 15.78 11.35
C THR A 203 5.97 16.84 10.61
N ASP A 204 6.60 17.67 9.77
CA ASP A 204 5.91 18.73 9.04
C ASP A 204 4.87 18.13 8.08
N GLY A 205 3.63 18.65 8.15
CA GLY A 205 2.48 18.16 7.37
C GLY A 205 1.92 16.82 7.84
N LEU A 206 2.35 16.29 8.99
CA LEU A 206 1.77 15.09 9.60
C LEU A 206 0.91 15.45 10.81
N ILE A 207 -0.21 14.75 10.95
CA ILE A 207 -1.03 14.72 12.16
C ILE A 207 -0.83 13.34 12.81
N ALA A 208 -0.52 13.32 14.11
CA ALA A 208 -0.30 12.11 14.87
C ALA A 208 -1.44 11.85 15.86
N LEU A 209 -1.89 10.60 15.92
CA LEU A 209 -2.79 10.09 16.96
C LEU A 209 -1.98 9.16 17.87
N THR A 210 -2.21 9.22 19.19
CA THR A 210 -1.40 8.49 20.18
C THR A 210 -1.44 6.96 20.06
N GLY A 211 -2.29 6.42 19.20
CA GLY A 211 -2.39 5.00 18.90
C GLY A 211 -3.50 4.30 19.68
N CYS A 212 -3.75 3.05 19.30
CA CYS A 212 -4.73 2.18 19.94
C CYS A 212 -4.31 1.75 21.36
N ARG A 213 -4.96 0.71 21.95
CA ARG A 213 -4.53 0.14 23.25
C ARG A 213 -3.05 -0.32 23.29
N LYS A 214 -2.44 -0.59 22.14
CA LYS A 214 -1.00 -0.88 22.00
C LYS A 214 -0.13 0.37 21.79
N GLY A 215 -0.72 1.56 21.70
CA GLY A 215 0.00 2.82 21.65
C GLY A 215 0.82 3.02 22.92
N ARG A 216 1.90 3.82 22.83
CA ARG A 216 2.84 3.99 23.95
C ARG A 216 2.17 4.59 25.18
N VAL A 217 1.28 5.56 25.00
CA VAL A 217 0.60 6.24 26.11
C VAL A 217 -0.49 5.35 26.73
N PRO A 218 -1.43 4.76 25.96
CA PRO A 218 -2.46 3.88 26.52
C PRO A 218 -1.89 2.64 27.22
N SER A 219 -0.86 1.99 26.66
CA SER A 219 -0.24 0.80 27.26
C SER A 219 0.42 1.10 28.62
N LEU A 220 1.07 2.26 28.78
CA LEU A 220 1.65 2.68 30.05
C LEU A 220 0.58 2.99 31.09
N LEU A 221 -0.55 3.59 30.70
CA LEU A 221 -1.68 3.81 31.60
C LEU A 221 -2.31 2.50 32.08
N LEU A 222 -2.53 1.54 31.17
CA LEU A 222 -3.02 0.20 31.53
C LEU A 222 -2.07 -0.55 32.47
N ALA A 223 -0.77 -0.27 32.41
CA ALA A 223 0.23 -0.81 33.32
C ALA A 223 0.34 -0.04 34.67
N GLY A 224 -0.46 1.01 34.88
CA GLY A 224 -0.39 1.86 36.07
C GLY A 224 0.79 2.83 36.09
N GLU A 225 1.53 2.98 34.99
CA GLU A 225 2.74 3.79 34.89
C GLU A 225 2.44 5.23 34.40
N ARG A 226 1.56 5.95 35.10
CA ARG A 226 1.05 7.28 34.69
C ARG A 226 2.15 8.31 34.42
N ASP A 227 3.20 8.37 35.23
CA ASP A 227 4.31 9.31 35.03
C ASP A 227 5.08 9.05 33.74
N LYS A 228 5.26 7.76 33.38
CA LYS A 228 5.90 7.39 32.12
C LYS A 228 4.98 7.71 30.94
N ALA A 229 3.67 7.50 31.08
CA ALA A 229 2.68 7.87 30.06
C ALA A 229 2.70 9.39 29.78
N LEU A 230 2.72 10.20 30.84
CA LEU A 230 2.83 11.65 30.74
C LEU A 230 4.15 12.09 30.07
N THR A 231 5.25 11.43 30.40
CA THR A 231 6.56 11.70 29.78
C THR A 231 6.55 11.36 28.28
N ALA A 232 6.01 10.20 27.91
CA ALA A 232 5.88 9.80 26.51
C ALA A 232 5.00 10.77 25.72
N LEU A 233 3.87 11.22 26.28
CA LEU A 233 3.00 12.19 25.64
C LEU A 233 3.68 13.57 25.48
N ARG A 234 4.48 14.01 26.46
CA ARG A 234 5.31 15.22 26.32
C ARG A 234 6.33 15.10 25.20
N THR A 235 6.96 13.93 25.04
CA THR A 235 7.89 13.67 23.92
C THR A 235 7.17 13.81 22.59
N LEU A 236 6.01 13.17 22.40
CA LEU A 236 5.23 13.32 21.16
C LEU A 236 4.81 14.77 20.93
N LYS A 237 4.36 15.47 21.98
CA LYS A 237 3.98 16.89 21.89
C LYS A 237 5.14 17.77 21.42
N SER A 238 6.36 17.48 21.85
CA SER A 238 7.55 18.22 21.41
C SER A 238 7.91 17.99 19.94
N LEU A 239 7.52 16.85 19.36
CA LEU A 239 7.83 16.47 17.98
C LEU A 239 6.79 17.01 16.97
N PHE A 240 5.51 16.89 17.29
CA PHE A 240 4.41 17.28 16.38
C PHE A 240 3.85 18.66 16.70
N GLY A 241 4.06 19.16 17.91
CA GLY A 241 3.41 20.38 18.39
C GLY A 241 1.95 20.14 18.85
N PRO A 242 1.35 21.12 19.54
CA PRO A 242 0.03 20.97 20.16
C PRO A 242 -1.13 20.92 19.17
N ARG A 243 -0.92 21.32 17.91
CA ARG A 243 -1.96 21.42 16.89
C ARG A 243 -2.07 20.18 16.00
N ASN A 244 -1.03 19.35 16.00
CA ASN A 244 -0.90 18.17 15.14
C ASN A 244 -0.75 16.87 15.94
N LEU A 245 -0.92 16.93 17.26
CA LEU A 245 -0.97 15.75 18.11
C LEU A 245 -2.32 15.68 18.80
N TYR A 246 -3.00 14.55 18.61
CA TYR A 246 -4.29 14.27 19.24
C TYR A 246 -4.16 13.03 20.13
N VAL A 247 -4.76 13.10 21.32
CA VAL A 247 -4.89 11.93 22.20
C VAL A 247 -6.08 11.11 21.72
N GLU A 248 -5.78 9.89 21.28
CA GLU A 248 -6.75 8.99 20.68
C GLU A 248 -7.56 8.26 21.75
N LEU A 249 -8.89 8.36 21.66
CA LEU A 249 -9.85 7.71 22.54
C LEU A 249 -10.59 6.61 21.77
N GLN A 250 -10.68 5.43 22.37
CA GLN A 250 -11.31 4.24 21.78
C GLN A 250 -12.20 3.55 22.81
N HIS A 251 -13.37 3.07 22.39
CA HIS A 251 -14.30 2.31 23.25
C HIS A 251 -14.82 1.07 22.53
N HIS A 252 -14.16 -0.07 22.76
CA HIS A 252 -14.47 -1.39 22.20
C HIS A 252 -15.27 -2.27 23.18
N LEU A 253 -15.83 -1.70 24.25
CA LEU A 253 -16.63 -2.40 25.26
C LEU A 253 -15.80 -3.35 26.15
N HIS A 254 -14.50 -3.11 26.25
CA HIS A 254 -13.71 -3.74 27.30
C HIS A 254 -14.01 -3.11 28.65
N ARG A 255 -13.79 -3.90 29.71
CA ARG A 255 -14.01 -3.46 31.09
C ARG A 255 -13.22 -2.19 31.44
N GLU A 256 -12.02 -2.04 30.90
CA GLU A 256 -11.12 -0.92 31.23
C GLU A 256 -11.31 0.31 30.34
N ASP A 257 -12.09 0.23 29.24
CA ASP A 257 -12.14 1.29 28.23
C ASP A 257 -12.58 2.64 28.80
N ALA A 258 -13.65 2.66 29.60
CA ALA A 258 -14.17 3.90 30.18
C ALA A 258 -13.16 4.57 31.13
N ALA A 259 -12.46 3.78 31.96
CA ALA A 259 -11.43 4.28 32.86
C ALA A 259 -10.20 4.79 32.08
N LEU A 260 -9.75 4.02 31.08
CA LEU A 260 -8.63 4.40 30.22
C LEU A 260 -8.92 5.69 29.44
N MET A 261 -10.13 5.84 28.91
CA MET A 261 -10.55 7.07 28.22
C MET A 261 -10.52 8.29 29.16
N ALA A 262 -10.99 8.13 30.40
CA ALA A 262 -10.92 9.19 31.40
C ALA A 262 -9.47 9.60 31.71
N ASP A 263 -8.60 8.61 31.96
CA ASP A 263 -7.17 8.85 32.20
C ASP A 263 -6.48 9.55 31.00
N LEU A 264 -6.80 9.13 29.78
CA LEU A 264 -6.27 9.74 28.56
C LEU A 264 -6.76 11.18 28.39
N ALA A 265 -8.05 11.44 28.63
CA ALA A 265 -8.63 12.78 28.57
C ALA A 265 -8.03 13.71 29.63
N GLU A 266 -7.78 13.22 30.85
CA GLU A 266 -7.09 13.97 31.90
C GLU A 266 -5.65 14.33 31.49
N LEU A 267 -4.89 13.37 30.93
CA LEU A 267 -3.54 13.66 30.43
C LEU A 267 -3.56 14.67 29.27
N ALA A 268 -4.53 14.55 28.37
CA ALA A 268 -4.73 15.49 27.26
C ALA A 268 -4.99 16.90 27.80
N GLN A 269 -5.90 17.04 28.77
CA GLN A 269 -6.22 18.31 29.43
C GLN A 269 -5.00 18.91 30.14
N ALA A 270 -4.27 18.11 30.92
CA ALA A 270 -3.08 18.55 31.64
C ALA A 270 -1.99 19.10 30.70
N LEU A 271 -1.89 18.56 29.48
CA LEU A 271 -0.97 19.04 28.46
C LEU A 271 -1.61 19.98 27.44
N ARG A 272 -2.88 20.36 27.58
CA ARG A 272 -3.64 21.19 26.62
C ARG A 272 -3.55 20.63 25.19
N LEU A 273 -3.78 19.33 25.05
CA LEU A 273 -3.86 18.61 23.78
C LEU A 273 -5.32 18.29 23.46
N PRO A 274 -5.72 18.32 22.18
CA PRO A 274 -7.04 17.85 21.76
C PRO A 274 -7.16 16.32 21.88
N VAL A 275 -8.39 15.84 22.05
CA VAL A 275 -8.75 14.41 21.99
C VAL A 275 -9.44 14.09 20.66
N VAL A 276 -9.37 12.84 20.21
CA VAL A 276 -10.06 12.39 19.00
C VAL A 276 -10.63 10.99 19.19
N ALA A 277 -11.83 10.75 18.69
CA ALA A 277 -12.47 9.44 18.72
C ALA A 277 -12.14 8.65 17.44
N THR A 278 -11.74 7.40 17.60
CA THR A 278 -11.56 6.46 16.48
C THR A 278 -12.12 5.10 16.86
N HIS A 279 -12.31 4.22 15.88
CA HIS A 279 -12.81 2.87 16.14
C HIS A 279 -11.81 1.75 15.83
N ASN A 280 -10.63 2.07 15.30
CA ASN A 280 -9.58 1.10 15.02
C ASN A 280 -10.09 -0.07 14.16
N VAL A 281 -10.70 0.27 13.02
CA VAL A 281 -11.50 -0.64 12.19
C VAL A 281 -10.62 -1.69 11.52
N HIS A 282 -11.03 -2.95 11.56
CA HIS A 282 -10.32 -4.07 10.92
C HIS A 282 -11.20 -4.84 9.91
N TYR A 283 -12.49 -4.55 9.87
CA TYR A 283 -13.44 -5.13 8.93
C TYR A 283 -14.58 -4.16 8.64
N ALA A 284 -15.16 -4.20 7.44
CA ALA A 284 -16.22 -3.28 7.05
C ALA A 284 -17.50 -3.47 7.91
N THR A 285 -17.92 -4.72 8.13
CA THR A 285 -19.14 -5.05 8.86
C THR A 285 -18.85 -5.91 10.08
N ARG A 286 -19.72 -5.84 11.10
CA ARG A 286 -19.60 -6.63 12.34
C ARG A 286 -19.44 -8.13 12.10
N GLN A 287 -20.05 -8.68 11.04
CA GLN A 287 -19.95 -10.09 10.68
C GLN A 287 -18.55 -10.48 10.16
N GLY A 288 -17.77 -9.50 9.68
CA GLY A 288 -16.39 -9.67 9.21
C GLY A 288 -15.42 -10.16 10.29
N HIS A 289 -15.77 -10.08 11.58
CA HIS A 289 -14.93 -10.64 12.66
C HIS A 289 -14.63 -12.14 12.46
N ARG A 290 -15.54 -12.91 11.85
CA ARG A 290 -15.31 -14.34 11.62
C ARG A 290 -14.13 -14.58 10.69
N LEU A 291 -14.02 -13.77 9.63
CA LEU A 291 -12.88 -13.84 8.72
C LEU A 291 -11.62 -13.33 9.41
N HIS A 292 -11.73 -12.25 10.19
CA HIS A 292 -10.63 -11.71 11.00
C HIS A 292 -10.03 -12.75 11.95
N ASP A 293 -10.88 -13.50 12.66
CA ASP A 293 -10.45 -14.54 13.58
C ASP A 293 -9.71 -15.68 12.85
N VAL A 294 -10.21 -16.09 11.69
CA VAL A 294 -9.55 -17.09 10.82
C VAL A 294 -8.20 -16.56 10.32
N LEU A 295 -8.12 -15.31 9.86
CA LEU A 295 -6.86 -14.69 9.45
C LEU A 295 -5.86 -14.60 10.61
N THR A 296 -6.35 -14.33 11.82
CA THR A 296 -5.54 -14.31 13.04
C THR A 296 -5.00 -15.70 13.37
N ALA A 297 -5.83 -16.74 13.26
CA ALA A 297 -5.40 -18.13 13.44
C ALA A 297 -4.33 -18.54 12.40
N ILE A 298 -4.51 -18.15 11.13
CA ILE A 298 -3.52 -18.35 10.06
C ILE A 298 -2.20 -17.63 10.38
N ARG A 299 -2.26 -16.37 10.80
CA ARG A 299 -1.09 -15.55 11.15
C ARG A 299 -0.24 -16.19 12.25
N HIS A 300 -0.88 -16.74 13.28
CA HIS A 300 -0.22 -17.38 14.41
C HIS A 300 0.06 -18.87 14.19
N ASN A 301 -0.37 -19.42 13.04
CA ASN A 301 -0.23 -20.83 12.68
C ASN A 301 -0.78 -21.78 13.77
N VAL A 302 -1.96 -21.47 14.28
CA VAL A 302 -2.69 -22.27 15.28
C VAL A 302 -4.13 -22.51 14.81
N PRO A 303 -4.75 -23.65 15.14
CA PRO A 303 -6.19 -23.84 14.93
C PRO A 303 -7.01 -22.78 15.69
N LEU A 304 -8.18 -22.43 15.17
CA LEU A 304 -9.05 -21.38 15.71
C LEU A 304 -9.48 -21.68 17.16
N GLN A 305 -9.72 -22.95 17.46
CA GLN A 305 -10.05 -23.42 18.82
C GLN A 305 -8.91 -23.18 19.84
N ASP A 306 -7.66 -23.09 19.38
CA ASP A 306 -6.47 -22.86 20.20
C ASP A 306 -5.99 -21.40 20.14
N ALA A 307 -6.57 -20.59 19.26
CA ALA A 307 -6.19 -19.20 19.02
C ALA A 307 -6.70 -18.21 20.08
N GLN A 308 -7.39 -18.68 21.14
CA GLN A 308 -8.16 -17.84 22.06
C GLN A 308 -7.37 -16.67 22.69
N LYS A 309 -6.05 -16.82 22.90
CA LYS A 309 -5.16 -15.77 23.43
C LYS A 309 -4.82 -14.67 22.41
N HIS A 310 -5.04 -14.94 21.13
CA HIS A 310 -4.74 -14.04 20.01
C HIS A 310 -5.97 -13.36 19.44
N LEU A 311 -7.16 -13.93 19.67
CA LEU A 311 -8.43 -13.38 19.20
C LEU A 311 -8.82 -12.12 19.99
N ARG A 312 -9.62 -11.27 19.36
CA ARG A 312 -10.22 -10.12 20.04
C ARG A 312 -11.35 -10.60 20.94
N ALA A 313 -11.59 -9.88 22.05
CA ALA A 313 -12.59 -10.30 23.02
C ALA A 313 -14.04 -10.23 22.50
N ASN A 314 -14.29 -9.41 21.48
CA ASN A 314 -15.60 -9.21 20.87
C ASN A 314 -15.47 -8.75 19.41
N SER A 315 -16.60 -8.42 18.79
CA SER A 315 -16.71 -8.02 17.38
C SER A 315 -16.75 -6.49 17.16
N GLU A 316 -16.29 -5.69 18.12
CA GLU A 316 -16.39 -4.22 18.09
C GLU A 316 -15.26 -3.55 17.28
N TYR A 317 -14.81 -4.14 16.17
CA TYR A 317 -13.78 -3.53 15.31
C TYR A 317 -14.23 -3.41 13.85
N PHE A 318 -15.54 -3.18 13.67
CA PHE A 318 -16.15 -2.92 12.38
C PHE A 318 -16.26 -1.42 12.10
N LEU A 319 -16.57 -1.00 10.88
CA LEU A 319 -16.81 0.42 10.60
C LEU A 319 -18.14 0.88 11.24
N PRO A 320 -18.13 1.76 12.27
CA PRO A 320 -19.34 2.14 12.98
C PRO A 320 -20.08 3.28 12.27
N SER A 321 -21.38 3.38 12.52
CA SER A 321 -22.17 4.54 12.09
C SER A 321 -21.86 5.79 12.92
N PRO A 322 -22.11 7.02 12.40
CA PRO A 322 -21.96 8.25 13.18
C PRO A 322 -22.77 8.25 14.48
N ASN A 323 -23.99 7.68 14.45
CA ASN A 323 -24.83 7.58 15.64
C ASN A 323 -24.22 6.66 16.70
N GLU A 324 -23.67 5.50 16.32
CA GLU A 324 -22.99 4.62 17.28
C GLU A 324 -21.80 5.31 17.94
N MET A 325 -21.02 6.08 17.17
CA MET A 325 -19.89 6.83 17.71
C MET A 325 -20.34 7.97 18.63
N ALA A 326 -21.36 8.73 18.24
CA ALA A 326 -21.92 9.77 19.09
C ALA A 326 -22.43 9.22 20.44
N HIS A 327 -23.09 8.06 20.43
CA HIS A 327 -23.56 7.42 21.66
C HIS A 327 -22.39 6.92 22.53
N ARG A 328 -21.37 6.28 21.94
CA ARG A 328 -20.19 5.78 22.69
C ARG A 328 -19.37 6.89 23.33
N PHE A 329 -19.25 8.02 22.65
CA PHE A 329 -18.45 9.15 23.06
C PHE A 329 -19.31 10.30 23.61
N ALA A 330 -20.50 10.00 24.14
CA ALA A 330 -21.40 11.02 24.69
C ALA A 330 -20.77 11.86 25.82
N ALA A 331 -19.79 11.30 26.55
CA ALA A 331 -19.02 12.01 27.57
C ALA A 331 -17.91 12.93 27.01
N TYR A 332 -17.52 12.74 25.74
CA TYR A 332 -16.46 13.47 25.05
C TYR A 332 -16.90 13.82 23.60
N PRO A 333 -17.98 14.60 23.42
CA PRO A 333 -18.50 14.93 22.09
C PRO A 333 -17.45 15.61 21.19
N GLU A 334 -16.55 16.41 21.79
CA GLU A 334 -15.45 17.06 21.09
C GLU A 334 -14.48 16.07 20.41
N ALA A 335 -14.36 14.85 20.94
CA ALA A 335 -13.53 13.81 20.34
C ALA A 335 -14.09 13.36 18.98
N VAL A 336 -15.42 13.29 18.86
CA VAL A 336 -16.11 12.96 17.60
C VAL A 336 -16.04 14.15 16.63
N GLU A 337 -16.25 15.37 17.12
CA GLU A 337 -16.18 16.58 16.30
C GLU A 337 -14.77 16.80 15.69
N ASN A 338 -13.72 16.55 16.48
CA ASN A 338 -12.34 16.67 16.02
C ASN A 338 -12.01 15.72 14.87
N THR A 339 -12.76 14.63 14.67
CA THR A 339 -12.56 13.75 13.51
C THR A 339 -12.83 14.47 12.19
N LEU A 340 -13.86 15.31 12.16
CA LEU A 340 -14.25 16.09 10.99
C LEU A 340 -13.27 17.22 10.72
N ASP A 341 -12.73 17.86 11.77
CA ASP A 341 -11.68 18.88 11.65
C ASP A 341 -10.43 18.28 11.03
N ILE A 342 -9.93 17.17 11.57
CA ILE A 342 -8.74 16.48 11.05
C ILE A 342 -8.98 16.05 9.59
N ALA A 343 -10.12 15.42 9.30
CA ALA A 343 -10.46 15.03 7.93
C ALA A 343 -10.49 16.24 6.99
N GLY A 344 -11.10 17.36 7.38
CA GLY A 344 -11.16 18.58 6.57
C GLY A 344 -9.81 19.25 6.33
N ARG A 345 -8.84 19.03 7.22
CA ARG A 345 -7.45 19.50 7.09
C ARG A 345 -6.63 18.65 6.11
N CYS A 346 -6.88 17.34 6.07
CA CYS A 346 -6.15 16.39 5.23
C CYS A 346 -6.47 16.56 3.74
N LYS A 347 -5.55 17.20 2.99
CA LYS A 347 -5.69 17.47 1.55
C LYS A 347 -4.49 16.94 0.79
N VAL A 348 -4.46 15.62 0.61
CA VAL A 348 -3.48 14.94 -0.24
C VAL A 348 -4.10 14.68 -1.61
N ASP A 349 -3.44 15.18 -2.64
CA ASP A 349 -3.74 14.85 -4.03
C ASP A 349 -2.65 13.92 -4.57
N LEU A 350 -3.03 12.69 -4.91
CA LEU A 350 -2.15 11.75 -5.59
C LEU A 350 -2.22 12.07 -7.09
N ASP A 351 -1.45 13.07 -7.52
CA ASP A 351 -1.38 13.45 -8.93
C ASP A 351 -0.74 12.33 -9.77
N PHE A 352 -1.57 11.56 -10.46
CA PHE A 352 -1.13 10.49 -11.36
C PHE A 352 -0.64 11.01 -12.73
N ARG A 353 -0.59 12.33 -12.94
CA ARG A 353 -0.14 12.97 -14.19
C ARG A 353 1.31 13.43 -14.15
N CYS A 354 1.98 13.37 -12.99
CA CYS A 354 3.34 13.88 -12.84
C CYS A 354 4.36 13.00 -13.61
N ASP A 355 4.98 13.59 -14.63
CA ASP A 355 6.15 13.05 -15.35
C ASP A 355 7.42 13.19 -14.50
N ALA A 356 7.60 12.30 -13.52
CA ALA A 356 8.82 12.24 -12.72
C ALA A 356 9.93 11.48 -13.47
N LEU A 357 10.42 12.03 -14.58
CA LEU A 357 11.59 11.49 -15.27
C LEU A 357 12.87 11.89 -14.51
N PRO A 358 13.84 10.98 -14.32
CA PRO A 358 15.09 11.32 -13.68
C PRO A 358 15.88 12.30 -14.58
N PRO A 359 16.68 13.21 -13.98
CA PRO A 359 17.53 14.09 -14.75
C PRO A 359 18.52 13.26 -15.56
N LEU A 360 18.68 13.60 -16.84
CA LEU A 360 19.73 13.00 -17.65
C LEU A 360 21.10 13.57 -17.25
N PRO A 361 22.17 12.78 -17.25
CA PRO A 361 23.50 13.26 -16.94
C PRO A 361 24.04 14.21 -18.03
N GLY A 362 24.41 15.42 -17.63
CA GLY A 362 24.94 16.50 -18.48
C GLY A 362 23.94 17.63 -18.73
N ASP A 363 24.43 18.80 -19.17
CA ASP A 363 23.62 20.01 -19.43
C ASP A 363 22.99 20.04 -20.84
N ALA A 364 22.98 18.91 -21.55
CA ALA A 364 22.53 18.86 -22.93
C ALA A 364 20.99 18.81 -23.02
N ASP A 365 20.43 19.60 -23.93
CA ASP A 365 19.01 19.56 -24.29
C ASP A 365 18.61 18.12 -24.69
N PRO A 366 17.71 17.45 -23.94
CA PRO A 366 17.29 16.08 -24.23
C PRO A 366 16.72 15.91 -25.65
N ASP A 367 15.98 16.90 -26.14
CA ASP A 367 15.39 16.86 -27.48
C ASP A 367 16.48 16.87 -28.55
N ALA A 368 17.46 17.78 -28.42
CA ALA A 368 18.59 17.86 -29.33
C ALA A 368 19.44 16.58 -29.31
N ARG A 369 19.74 16.06 -28.11
CA ARG A 369 20.52 14.83 -27.95
C ARG A 369 19.84 13.62 -28.59
N LEU A 370 18.53 13.49 -28.41
CA LEU A 370 17.74 12.43 -29.03
C LEU A 370 17.77 12.53 -30.55
N ALA A 371 17.58 13.73 -31.10
CA ALA A 371 17.63 13.97 -32.54
C ALA A 371 18.99 13.61 -33.15
N ASP A 372 20.08 14.02 -32.51
CA ASP A 372 21.44 13.74 -32.99
C ASP A 372 21.74 12.23 -33.05
N LEU A 373 21.38 11.49 -31.99
CA LEU A 373 21.55 10.04 -31.95
C LEU A 373 20.75 9.34 -33.06
N CYS A 374 19.50 9.77 -33.29
CA CYS A 374 18.65 9.19 -34.33
C CYS A 374 19.20 9.50 -35.72
N ARG A 375 19.54 10.76 -36.01
CA ARG A 375 20.07 11.18 -37.32
C ARG A 375 21.39 10.46 -37.65
N ALA A 376 22.26 10.27 -36.66
CA ALA A 376 23.51 9.52 -36.84
C ALA A 376 23.27 8.04 -37.19
N ALA A 377 22.16 7.45 -36.74
CA ALA A 377 21.82 6.05 -37.01
C ALA A 377 21.13 5.82 -38.37
N VAL A 378 20.53 6.86 -38.98
CA VAL A 378 19.78 6.76 -40.25
C VAL A 378 20.61 6.14 -41.38
N PRO A 379 21.85 6.59 -41.67
CA PRO A 379 22.61 6.05 -42.81
C PRO A 379 22.90 4.54 -42.68
N ALA A 380 23.08 4.05 -41.46
CA ALA A 380 23.37 2.64 -41.20
C ALA A 380 22.10 1.76 -41.27
N ARG A 381 20.95 2.29 -40.86
CA ARG A 381 19.68 1.55 -40.79
C ARG A 381 18.84 1.64 -42.06
N TYR A 382 18.87 2.77 -42.75
CA TYR A 382 18.09 3.04 -43.98
C TYR A 382 18.99 3.44 -45.16
N PRO A 383 19.92 2.59 -45.62
CA PRO A 383 20.84 2.94 -46.71
C PRO A 383 20.16 3.17 -48.06
N ARG A 384 18.94 2.62 -48.26
CA ARG A 384 18.21 2.70 -49.54
C ARG A 384 17.17 3.82 -49.59
N ASN A 385 16.59 4.21 -48.46
CA ASN A 385 15.48 5.17 -48.38
C ASN A 385 15.68 6.19 -47.23
N PRO A 386 16.80 6.94 -47.21
CA PRO A 386 17.09 7.88 -46.12
C PRO A 386 16.06 9.00 -46.02
N ASP A 387 15.51 9.48 -47.15
CA ASP A 387 14.57 10.60 -47.16
C ASP A 387 13.22 10.26 -46.50
N ARG A 388 12.65 9.08 -46.78
CA ARG A 388 11.42 8.59 -46.13
C ARG A 388 11.65 8.43 -44.62
N ALA A 389 12.80 7.90 -44.22
CA ALA A 389 13.17 7.74 -42.82
C ALA A 389 13.32 9.08 -42.11
N LEU A 390 13.97 10.07 -42.72
CA LEU A 390 14.14 11.41 -42.16
C LEU A 390 12.79 12.13 -42.00
N GLN A 391 11.88 12.02 -42.97
CA GLN A 391 10.54 12.62 -42.86
C GLN A 391 9.74 12.04 -41.68
N GLN A 392 9.74 10.71 -41.54
CA GLN A 392 9.07 10.06 -40.41
C GLN A 392 9.75 10.41 -39.08
N LEU A 393 11.08 10.43 -39.04
CA LEU A 393 11.85 10.80 -37.85
C LEU A 393 11.50 12.21 -37.37
N GLU A 394 11.46 13.20 -38.25
CA GLU A 394 11.11 14.58 -37.90
C GLU A 394 9.64 14.72 -37.44
N HIS A 395 8.75 13.85 -37.92
CA HIS A 395 7.38 13.77 -37.41
C HIS A 395 7.34 13.24 -35.97
N GLU A 396 7.99 12.10 -35.70
CA GLU A 396 8.02 11.50 -34.36
C GLU A 396 8.73 12.39 -33.34
N LEU A 397 9.89 12.96 -33.69
CA LEU A 397 10.63 13.88 -32.81
C LEU A 397 9.79 15.10 -32.41
N ARG A 398 8.96 15.61 -33.32
CA ARG A 398 8.05 16.73 -33.03
C ARG A 398 7.02 16.36 -31.97
N ILE A 399 6.42 15.18 -32.09
CA ILE A 399 5.43 14.69 -31.11
C ILE A 399 6.11 14.42 -29.77
N ILE A 400 7.26 13.75 -29.76
CA ILE A 400 8.03 13.46 -28.53
C ILE A 400 8.39 14.75 -27.78
N ARG A 401 8.76 15.80 -28.51
CA ARG A 401 9.04 17.12 -27.95
C ARG A 401 7.80 17.78 -27.37
N GLN A 402 6.65 17.69 -28.06
CA GLN A 402 5.37 18.21 -27.56
C GLN A 402 4.93 17.50 -26.27
N THR A 403 5.16 16.19 -26.18
CA THR A 403 4.83 15.39 -24.99
C THR A 403 5.94 15.41 -23.92
N ARG A 404 7.07 16.08 -24.17
CA ARG A 404 8.24 16.18 -23.26
C ARG A 404 8.84 14.82 -22.84
N LEU A 405 8.81 13.84 -23.73
CA LEU A 405 9.24 12.47 -23.44
C LEU A 405 10.65 12.14 -23.93
N ALA A 406 11.41 13.11 -24.46
CA ALA A 406 12.77 12.86 -24.94
C ALA A 406 13.68 12.24 -23.86
N GLY A 407 13.52 12.67 -22.60
CA GLY A 407 14.21 12.11 -21.45
C GLY A 407 13.94 10.61 -21.24
N TYR A 408 12.70 10.18 -21.47
CA TYR A 408 12.28 8.79 -21.33
C TYR A 408 12.95 7.90 -22.39
N PHE A 409 12.95 8.32 -23.66
CA PHE A 409 13.64 7.58 -24.73
C PHE A 409 15.15 7.46 -24.49
N LEU A 410 15.78 8.54 -24.01
CA LEU A 410 17.22 8.54 -23.70
C LEU A 410 17.55 7.63 -22.51
N LEU A 411 16.68 7.55 -21.50
CA LEU A 411 16.83 6.62 -20.39
C LEU A 411 16.78 5.17 -20.88
N VAL A 412 15.75 4.81 -21.66
CA VAL A 412 15.61 3.46 -22.21
C VAL A 412 16.78 3.12 -23.13
N TRP A 413 17.24 4.07 -23.94
CA TRP A 413 18.43 3.92 -24.78
C TRP A 413 19.70 3.67 -23.97
N ASP A 414 19.95 4.36 -22.85
CA ASP A 414 21.15 4.16 -22.02
C ASP A 414 21.19 2.72 -21.48
N ILE A 415 20.05 2.18 -21.06
CA ILE A 415 19.89 0.79 -20.59
C ILE A 415 20.17 -0.21 -21.73
N VAL A 416 19.59 0.02 -22.92
CA VAL A 416 19.78 -0.84 -24.10
C VAL A 416 21.23 -0.78 -24.60
N ARG A 417 21.86 0.40 -24.59
CA ARG A 417 23.28 0.58 -24.93
C ARG A 417 24.16 -0.24 -24.00
N PHE A 418 23.98 -0.10 -22.68
CA PHE A 418 24.72 -0.87 -21.70
C PHE A 418 24.60 -2.38 -21.92
N ALA A 419 23.37 -2.87 -22.13
CA ALA A 419 23.13 -4.28 -22.40
C ALA A 419 23.91 -4.76 -23.64
N ARG A 420 23.87 -4.00 -24.74
CA ARG A 420 24.60 -4.33 -25.98
C ARG A 420 26.12 -4.30 -25.81
N ASP A 421 26.66 -3.28 -25.15
CA ASP A 421 28.11 -3.14 -24.91
C ASP A 421 28.66 -4.33 -24.11
N ARG A 422 27.83 -4.94 -23.26
CA ARG A 422 28.15 -6.13 -22.46
C ARG A 422 27.75 -7.45 -23.13
N GLY A 423 27.24 -7.44 -24.36
CA GLY A 423 26.76 -8.64 -25.06
C GLY A 423 25.55 -9.30 -24.40
N ILE A 424 24.71 -8.53 -23.69
CA ILE A 424 23.45 -8.99 -23.11
C ILE A 424 22.35 -8.85 -24.16
N LEU A 425 21.66 -9.95 -24.46
CA LEU A 425 20.50 -9.91 -25.35
C LEU A 425 19.38 -9.09 -24.72
N VAL A 426 18.91 -8.09 -25.48
CA VAL A 426 17.81 -7.18 -25.12
C VAL A 426 16.87 -7.00 -26.32
N ARG A 427 15.57 -6.91 -26.05
CA ARG A 427 14.54 -6.62 -27.06
C ARG A 427 13.41 -5.80 -26.45
N GLY A 428 13.08 -4.66 -27.07
CA GLY A 428 11.84 -3.94 -26.75
C GLY A 428 10.60 -4.67 -27.30
N ARG A 429 9.51 -4.68 -26.53
CA ARG A 429 8.21 -5.26 -26.92
C ARG A 429 7.08 -4.21 -26.84
N GLY A 430 5.89 -4.62 -27.26
CA GLY A 430 4.69 -3.78 -27.21
C GLY A 430 4.64 -2.71 -28.31
N SER A 431 3.91 -1.64 -28.04
CA SER A 431 3.68 -0.53 -28.98
C SER A 431 4.95 0.23 -29.37
N ALA A 432 6.03 0.11 -28.59
CA ALA A 432 7.32 0.72 -28.91
C ALA A 432 7.84 0.31 -30.30
N ALA A 433 7.45 -0.87 -30.81
CA ALA A 433 7.82 -1.35 -32.15
C ALA A 433 7.32 -0.45 -33.29
N ASN A 434 6.32 0.40 -33.04
CA ASN A 434 5.76 1.29 -34.06
C ASN A 434 6.54 2.59 -34.24
N SER A 435 7.63 2.81 -33.49
CA SER A 435 8.41 4.05 -33.53
C SER A 435 9.73 3.89 -34.27
N ILE A 436 9.98 4.77 -35.25
CA ILE A 436 11.26 4.85 -35.94
C ILE A 436 12.37 5.30 -34.99
N VAL A 437 12.05 6.17 -34.02
CA VAL A 437 12.99 6.60 -32.97
C VAL A 437 13.44 5.39 -32.14
N ALA A 438 12.50 4.54 -31.70
CA ALA A 438 12.84 3.32 -30.96
C ALA A 438 13.69 2.36 -31.79
N TYR A 439 13.42 2.23 -33.10
CA TYR A 439 14.20 1.40 -34.01
C TYR A 439 15.62 1.94 -34.25
N LEU A 440 15.78 3.24 -34.46
CA LEU A 440 17.08 3.89 -34.72
C LEU A 440 18.00 3.84 -33.50
N LEU A 441 17.45 4.04 -32.30
CA LEU A 441 18.16 3.82 -31.03
C LEU A 441 18.42 2.32 -30.76
N GLY A 442 17.78 1.46 -31.55
CA GLY A 442 17.78 0.01 -31.44
C GLY A 442 17.15 -0.49 -30.13
N ILE A 443 16.24 0.28 -29.55
CA ILE A 443 15.36 -0.22 -28.49
C ILE A 443 14.53 -1.39 -29.04
N THR A 444 14.05 -1.25 -30.27
CA THR A 444 13.34 -2.29 -31.02
C THR A 444 14.21 -2.79 -32.17
N ASN A 445 13.94 -4.01 -32.62
CA ASN A 445 14.62 -4.61 -33.79
C ASN A 445 13.68 -4.71 -35.02
N VAL A 446 12.49 -4.13 -34.94
CA VAL A 446 11.45 -4.18 -35.98
C VAL A 446 11.45 -2.83 -36.69
N ASP A 447 11.55 -2.84 -38.02
CA ASP A 447 11.47 -1.65 -38.85
C ASP A 447 10.00 -1.24 -39.04
N PRO A 448 9.55 -0.10 -38.50
CA PRO A 448 8.16 0.32 -38.62
C PRO A 448 7.80 0.80 -40.03
N LEU A 449 8.75 1.26 -40.84
CA LEU A 449 8.51 1.73 -42.21
C LEU A 449 8.41 0.57 -43.20
N GLU A 450 9.13 -0.52 -42.98
CA GLU A 450 9.02 -1.74 -43.78
C GLU A 450 7.66 -2.44 -43.56
N HIS A 451 7.13 -2.36 -42.33
CA HIS A 451 5.90 -3.04 -41.93
C HIS A 451 4.67 -2.11 -41.84
N ASP A 452 4.78 -0.86 -42.30
CA ASP A 452 3.73 0.18 -42.26
C ASP A 452 3.04 0.30 -40.88
N LEU A 453 3.84 0.29 -39.81
CA LEU A 453 3.37 0.42 -38.44
C LEU A 453 3.05 1.90 -38.11
N LEU A 454 1.93 2.11 -37.43
CA LEU A 454 1.43 3.46 -37.09
C LEU A 454 2.00 3.95 -35.75
N PHE A 455 2.77 5.03 -35.79
CA PHE A 455 3.37 5.67 -34.61
C PHE A 455 2.33 6.16 -33.61
N GLU A 456 1.19 6.67 -34.08
CA GLU A 456 0.12 7.24 -33.25
C GLU A 456 -0.54 6.20 -32.33
N ARG A 457 -0.40 4.91 -32.65
CA ARG A 457 -0.82 3.82 -31.76
C ARG A 457 0.09 3.66 -30.54
N PHE A 458 1.31 4.18 -30.61
CA PHE A 458 2.28 4.19 -29.53
C PHE A 458 2.24 5.50 -28.76
N LEU A 459 2.34 6.63 -29.45
CA LEU A 459 2.33 7.94 -28.85
C LEU A 459 1.54 8.91 -29.71
N SER A 460 0.57 9.59 -29.10
CA SER A 460 -0.18 10.67 -29.76
C SER A 460 -0.16 11.92 -28.89
N ALA A 461 -0.20 13.10 -29.53
CA ALA A 461 -0.22 14.38 -28.82
C ALA A 461 -1.48 14.59 -27.95
N GLU A 462 -2.55 13.84 -28.23
CA GLU A 462 -3.82 13.91 -27.52
C GLU A 462 -3.90 12.92 -26.34
N ALA A 463 -3.05 11.89 -26.31
CA ALA A 463 -3.04 10.91 -25.24
C ALA A 463 -2.46 11.51 -23.95
N ARG A 464 -3.23 11.42 -22.87
CA ARG A 464 -2.82 11.81 -21.51
C ARG A 464 -2.13 10.67 -20.73
N VAL A 465 -1.71 9.61 -21.42
CA VAL A 465 -1.15 8.40 -20.79
C VAL A 465 0.31 8.28 -21.19
N MET A 466 1.18 8.09 -20.20
CA MET A 466 2.60 7.83 -20.41
C MET A 466 2.79 6.53 -21.22
N PRO A 467 3.58 6.53 -22.31
CA PRO A 467 3.81 5.33 -23.09
C PRO A 467 4.67 4.33 -22.31
N ASP A 468 4.40 3.05 -22.50
CA ASP A 468 5.16 1.97 -21.87
C ASP A 468 6.12 1.32 -22.89
N ILE A 469 7.41 1.31 -22.55
CA ILE A 469 8.48 0.64 -23.30
C ILE A 469 9.01 -0.50 -22.44
N ASP A 470 8.42 -1.67 -22.65
CA ASP A 470 8.86 -2.91 -22.02
C ASP A 470 10.14 -3.44 -22.68
N LEU A 471 11.15 -3.75 -21.86
CA LEU A 471 12.40 -4.37 -22.29
C LEU A 471 12.51 -5.81 -21.79
N ASP A 472 12.71 -6.75 -22.70
CA ASP A 472 13.02 -8.14 -22.40
C ASP A 472 14.55 -8.35 -22.38
N PHE A 473 15.07 -8.92 -21.29
CA PHE A 473 16.49 -9.25 -21.13
C PHE A 473 16.72 -10.75 -20.97
N CYS A 474 17.92 -11.22 -21.31
CA CYS A 474 18.36 -12.56 -20.96
C CYS A 474 18.26 -12.80 -19.43
N ALA A 475 17.42 -13.75 -19.02
CA ALA A 475 17.10 -14.00 -17.61
C ALA A 475 18.34 -14.23 -16.71
N ARG A 476 19.39 -14.87 -17.25
CA ARG A 476 20.63 -15.17 -16.52
C ARG A 476 21.50 -13.93 -16.25
N ARG A 477 21.33 -12.87 -17.02
CA ARG A 477 22.17 -11.66 -16.97
C ARG A 477 21.37 -10.39 -16.63
N ARG A 478 20.07 -10.53 -16.31
CA ARG A 478 19.20 -9.39 -15.95
C ARG A 478 19.75 -8.62 -14.74
N GLU A 479 20.42 -9.31 -13.82
CA GLU A 479 20.96 -8.70 -12.60
C GLU A 479 22.04 -7.67 -12.94
N GLU A 480 22.89 -7.92 -13.94
CA GLU A 480 23.91 -6.95 -14.38
C GLU A 480 23.28 -5.63 -14.84
N VAL A 481 22.11 -5.70 -15.49
CA VAL A 481 21.36 -4.53 -15.95
C VAL A 481 20.71 -3.79 -14.77
N ILE A 482 20.15 -4.54 -13.81
CA ILE A 482 19.57 -3.97 -12.59
C ILE A 482 20.65 -3.21 -11.82
N GLN A 483 21.80 -3.83 -11.57
CA GLN A 483 22.92 -3.19 -10.86
C GLN A 483 23.41 -1.94 -11.58
N TYR A 484 23.52 -1.98 -12.91
CA TYR A 484 23.84 -0.78 -13.70
C TYR A 484 22.83 0.36 -13.48
N ILE A 485 21.53 0.08 -13.45
CA ILE A 485 20.49 1.09 -13.20
C ILE A 485 20.67 1.69 -11.80
N TYR A 486 20.92 0.87 -10.78
CA TYR A 486 21.19 1.33 -9.41
C TYR A 486 22.44 2.23 -9.33
N GLU A 487 23.56 1.83 -9.96
CA GLU A 487 24.80 2.61 -10.02
C GLU A 487 24.62 3.93 -10.78
N ARG A 488 23.85 3.90 -11.88
CA ARG A 488 23.68 5.03 -12.79
C ARG A 488 22.76 6.12 -12.25
N TYR A 489 21.62 5.72 -11.68
CA TYR A 489 20.57 6.64 -11.23
C TYR A 489 20.52 6.83 -9.70
N GLY A 490 21.32 6.04 -8.97
CA GLY A 490 21.49 6.14 -7.52
C GLY A 490 20.46 5.32 -6.74
N GLU A 491 20.93 4.65 -5.68
CA GLU A 491 20.12 3.77 -4.84
C GLU A 491 18.91 4.45 -4.20
N SER A 492 18.95 5.77 -3.98
CA SER A 492 17.83 6.53 -3.41
C SER A 492 16.70 6.83 -4.40
N HIS A 493 16.91 6.59 -5.70
CA HIS A 493 15.94 6.90 -6.76
C HIS A 493 15.49 5.66 -7.54
N VAL A 494 16.07 4.49 -7.25
CA VAL A 494 15.77 3.22 -7.92
C VAL A 494 15.18 2.25 -6.91
N GLY A 495 14.03 1.67 -7.26
CA GLY A 495 13.35 0.67 -6.44
C GLY A 495 12.74 -0.42 -7.31
N MET A 496 12.76 -1.65 -6.81
CA MET A 496 12.03 -2.76 -7.43
C MET A 496 10.54 -2.66 -7.10
N VAL A 497 9.68 -2.89 -8.09
CA VAL A 497 8.23 -2.96 -7.88
C VAL A 497 7.89 -4.31 -7.25
N CYS A 498 7.14 -4.26 -6.15
CA CYS A 498 6.70 -5.47 -5.44
C CYS A 498 5.41 -6.05 -6.06
N ASN A 499 5.22 -7.36 -5.87
CA ASN A 499 3.97 -8.04 -6.19
C ASN A 499 3.29 -8.49 -4.90
N TYR A 500 1.98 -8.26 -4.79
CA TYR A 500 1.17 -8.81 -3.71
C TYR A 500 0.69 -10.20 -4.07
N VAL A 501 1.05 -11.19 -3.27
CA VAL A 501 0.54 -12.56 -3.42
C VAL A 501 -0.83 -12.63 -2.75
N THR A 502 -1.87 -12.79 -3.56
CA THR A 502 -3.25 -12.93 -3.07
C THR A 502 -3.62 -14.39 -2.91
N TYR A 503 -4.58 -14.65 -2.01
CA TYR A 503 -5.19 -15.96 -1.88
C TYR A 503 -5.92 -16.34 -3.18
N GLN A 504 -5.59 -17.51 -3.73
CA GLN A 504 -6.31 -18.16 -4.82
C GLN A 504 -7.16 -19.28 -4.24
N GLU A 505 -8.16 -19.78 -4.96
CA GLU A 505 -9.14 -20.75 -4.44
C GLU A 505 -8.50 -21.91 -3.66
N ARG A 506 -7.46 -22.53 -4.22
CA ARG A 506 -6.76 -23.67 -3.58
C ARG A 506 -5.99 -23.28 -2.32
N SER A 507 -5.27 -22.15 -2.33
CA SER A 507 -4.51 -21.72 -1.15
C SER A 507 -5.44 -21.22 -0.05
N ALA A 508 -6.52 -20.53 -0.42
CA ALA A 508 -7.56 -20.10 0.51
C ALA A 508 -8.21 -21.29 1.21
N ALA A 509 -8.71 -22.27 0.45
CA ALA A 509 -9.35 -23.47 1.02
C ALA A 509 -8.39 -24.26 1.93
N ARG A 510 -7.12 -24.37 1.54
CA ARG A 510 -6.11 -25.07 2.34
C ARG A 510 -5.83 -24.37 3.68
N ASP A 511 -5.58 -23.07 3.66
CA ASP A 511 -5.15 -22.34 4.86
C ASP A 511 -6.33 -22.06 5.80
N VAL A 512 -7.53 -21.82 5.25
CA VAL A 512 -8.78 -21.80 6.03
C VAL A 512 -9.07 -23.17 6.62
N GLY A 513 -8.89 -24.25 5.85
CA GLY A 513 -9.02 -25.62 6.36
C GLY A 513 -8.13 -25.85 7.58
N LYS A 514 -6.83 -25.58 7.48
CA LYS A 514 -5.88 -25.69 8.60
C LYS A 514 -6.29 -24.86 9.82
N ALA A 515 -6.81 -23.65 9.60
CA ALA A 515 -7.25 -22.79 10.69
C ALA A 515 -8.52 -23.32 11.37
N LEU A 516 -9.38 -24.03 10.67
CA LEU A 516 -10.61 -24.60 11.24
C LEU A 516 -10.42 -25.98 11.90
N GLY A 517 -9.24 -26.59 11.75
CA GLY A 517 -8.91 -27.93 12.26
C GLY A 517 -9.09 -29.02 11.20
#